data_AF-A0A2A3JTT0-F1
#
_entry.id   AF-A0A2A3JTT0-F1
#
_cell.length_a   1.000
_cell.length_b   1.000
_cell.length_c   1.000
_cell.angle_alpha   90.00
_cell.angle_beta   90.00
_cell.angle_gamma   90.00
#
_symmetry.space_group_name_H-M   'P 1'
#
loop_
_entity.id
_entity.type
_entity.pdbx_description
1 polymer ?
#
loop_
_entity_poly.entity_id
_entity_poly.type
_entity_poly.pdbx_seq_one_letter_code
_entity_poly.pdbx_strand_id
1 'polypeptide(L)'
;MTDLFTRHQPLLESALKALETREFWTPFPEVPSGKIYGETAKEEGESSYAALLGAGFDLPGHPEEGRVGAEVSPWGPELGISYPAAAPETLVAAAEAAATAFAEASVEARVGALLE
;
A
#
# COMPACT_ATOMS: atom_id res chain seq x y z
N MET A 1 -20.03 -6.38 4.94
CA MET A 1 -18.81 -6.38 4.12
C MET A 1 -19.19 -5.77 2.79
N THR A 2 -18.64 -4.61 2.46
CA THR A 2 -18.86 -3.97 1.16
C THR A 2 -18.21 -4.85 0.11
N ASP A 3 -18.91 -5.15 -0.98
CA ASP A 3 -18.31 -5.86 -2.11
C ASP A 3 -17.33 -4.92 -2.81
N LEU A 4 -16.02 -5.11 -2.56
CA LEU A 4 -14.94 -4.27 -3.09
C LEU A 4 -14.89 -4.32 -4.63
N PHE A 5 -15.23 -5.46 -5.22
CA PHE A 5 -15.29 -5.58 -6.66
C PHE A 5 -16.36 -4.67 -7.25
N THR A 6 -17.60 -4.79 -6.76
CA THR A 6 -18.70 -3.93 -7.22
C THR A 6 -18.42 -2.44 -6.96
N ARG A 7 -17.77 -2.09 -5.84
CA ARG A 7 -17.37 -0.71 -5.54
C ARG A 7 -16.45 -0.12 -6.62
N HIS A 8 -15.50 -0.93 -7.11
CA HIS A 8 -14.44 -0.48 -8.02
C HIS A 8 -14.63 -0.92 -9.48
N GLN A 9 -15.74 -1.59 -9.81
CA GLN A 9 -16.04 -2.04 -11.16
C GLN A 9 -15.95 -0.91 -12.22
N PRO A 10 -16.46 0.32 -11.98
CA PRO A 10 -16.32 1.41 -12.96
C PRO A 10 -14.86 1.82 -13.24
N LEU A 11 -14.00 1.74 -12.23
CA LEU A 11 -12.57 2.01 -12.35
C LEU A 11 -11.90 0.94 -13.24
N LEU A 12 -12.23 -0.33 -12.99
CA LEU A 12 -11.74 -1.46 -13.78
C LEU A 12 -12.16 -1.37 -15.25
N GLU A 13 -13.44 -1.10 -15.51
CA GLU A 13 -13.97 -0.97 -16.89
C GLU A 13 -13.30 0.17 -17.66
N SER A 14 -13.07 1.30 -16.99
CA SER A 14 -12.35 2.44 -17.58
C SER A 14 -10.89 2.09 -17.88
N ALA A 15 -10.22 1.35 -16.98
CA ALA A 15 -8.86 0.88 -17.18
C ALA A 15 -8.75 -0.08 -18.38
N LEU A 16 -9.68 -1.03 -18.48
CA LEU A 16 -9.73 -1.99 -19.61
C LEU A 16 -9.92 -1.28 -20.94
N LYS A 17 -10.81 -0.30 -21.00
CA LYS A 17 -11.01 0.54 -22.19
C LYS A 17 -9.73 1.30 -22.55
N ALA A 18 -9.08 1.93 -21.58
CA ALA A 18 -7.83 2.66 -21.83
C ALA A 18 -6.70 1.75 -22.32
N LEU A 19 -6.63 0.50 -21.84
CA LEU A 19 -5.67 -0.50 -22.33
C LEU A 19 -5.94 -0.89 -23.80
N GLU A 20 -7.21 -1.04 -24.17
CA GLU A 20 -7.63 -1.37 -25.54
C GLU A 20 -7.38 -0.20 -26.51
N THR A 21 -7.77 1.01 -26.14
CA THR A 21 -7.70 2.20 -27.01
C THR A 21 -6.33 2.86 -27.00
N ARG A 22 -5.56 2.65 -25.92
CA ARG A 22 -4.30 3.35 -25.62
C ARG A 22 -4.44 4.87 -25.55
N GLU A 23 -5.64 5.36 -25.24
CA GLU A 23 -5.87 6.78 -25.01
C GLU A 23 -5.14 7.24 -23.74
N PHE A 24 -4.87 8.55 -23.65
CA PHE A 24 -4.38 9.09 -22.40
C PHE A 24 -5.48 8.98 -21.33
N TRP A 25 -5.19 8.21 -20.29
CA TRP A 25 -6.08 8.00 -19.17
C TRP A 25 -5.28 7.78 -17.90
N THR A 26 -5.66 8.47 -16.83
CA THR A 26 -5.16 8.23 -15.47
C THR A 26 -6.33 8.33 -14.49
N PRO A 27 -6.54 7.33 -13.61
CA PRO A 27 -7.56 7.39 -12.58
C PRO A 27 -7.12 8.18 -11.35
N PHE A 28 -5.81 8.42 -11.20
CA PHE A 28 -5.22 9.07 -10.03
C PHE A 28 -4.66 10.42 -10.45
N PRO A 29 -5.18 11.55 -9.90
CA PRO A 29 -4.69 12.86 -10.26
C PRO A 29 -3.19 13.03 -9.93
N GLU A 30 -2.42 13.58 -10.85
CA GLU A 30 -0.96 13.74 -10.65
C GLU A 30 -0.60 15.03 -9.90
N VAL A 31 -1.52 15.99 -9.87
CA VAL A 31 -1.29 17.32 -9.30
C VAL A 31 -1.61 17.29 -7.81
N PRO A 32 -0.65 17.63 -6.90
CA PRO A 32 -0.87 17.69 -5.46
C PRO A 32 -1.68 18.95 -5.09
N SER A 33 -2.95 18.99 -5.50
CA SER A 33 -3.86 20.11 -5.27
C SER A 33 -4.74 19.85 -4.05
N GLY A 34 -4.83 20.83 -3.15
CA GLY A 34 -5.78 20.76 -2.03
C GLY A 34 -7.25 20.66 -2.48
N LYS A 35 -7.57 21.03 -3.73
CA LYS A 35 -8.90 20.80 -4.31
C LYS A 35 -9.21 19.32 -4.56
N ILE A 36 -8.18 18.51 -4.76
CA ILE A 36 -8.28 17.08 -5.05
C ILE A 36 -8.13 16.28 -3.75
N TYR A 37 -7.10 16.60 -2.98
CA TYR A 37 -6.71 15.81 -1.81
C TYR A 37 -7.22 16.36 -0.48
N GLY A 38 -7.78 17.56 -0.46
CA GLY A 38 -8.18 18.27 0.75
C GLY A 38 -7.20 19.40 1.10
N GLU A 39 -7.71 20.50 1.67
CA GLU A 39 -6.92 21.70 1.96
C GLU A 39 -5.77 21.43 2.95
N THR A 40 -5.96 20.47 3.86
CA THR A 40 -5.01 20.08 4.91
C THR A 40 -4.09 18.91 4.52
N ALA A 41 -4.29 18.30 3.36
CA ALA A 41 -3.61 17.04 2.98
C ALA A 41 -2.08 17.13 3.00
N LYS A 42 -1.53 18.31 2.66
CA LYS A 42 -0.09 18.56 2.74
C LYS A 42 0.43 18.49 4.17
N GLU A 43 -0.24 19.19 5.08
CA GLU A 43 0.16 19.24 6.50
C GLU A 43 -0.03 17.88 7.17
N GLU A 44 -1.12 17.18 6.86
CA GLU A 44 -1.39 15.82 7.33
C GLU A 44 -0.33 14.82 6.82
N GLY A 45 0.06 14.93 5.55
CA GLY A 45 1.12 14.11 4.96
C GLY A 45 2.49 14.38 5.60
N GLU A 46 2.85 15.65 5.80
CA GLU A 46 4.09 16.03 6.49
C GLU A 46 4.10 15.54 7.95
N SER A 47 2.97 15.65 8.65
CA SER A 47 2.83 15.16 10.03
C SER A 47 2.94 13.64 10.11
N SER A 48 2.28 12.92 9.19
CA SER A 48 2.34 11.45 9.12
C SER A 48 3.76 10.97 8.83
N TYR A 49 4.46 11.62 7.89
CA TYR A 49 5.87 11.33 7.62
C TYR A 49 6.76 11.60 8.84
N ALA A 50 6.60 12.75 9.49
CA ALA A 50 7.39 13.11 10.67
C ALA A 50 7.19 12.11 11.83
N ALA A 51 6.00 11.54 11.98
CA ALA A 51 5.70 10.52 12.99
C ALA A 51 6.43 9.19 12.76
N LEU A 52 6.88 8.90 11.53
CA LEU A 52 7.65 7.70 11.23
C LEU A 52 9.15 7.86 11.58
N LEU A 53 9.66 9.09 11.54
CA LEU A 53 11.09 9.35 11.75
C LEU A 53 11.55 8.96 13.16
N GLY A 54 12.68 8.25 13.23
CA GLY A 54 13.23 7.74 14.48
C GLY A 54 12.36 6.69 15.19
N ALA A 55 11.29 6.21 14.54
CA ALA A 55 10.32 5.29 15.12
C ALA A 55 10.43 3.88 14.53
N GLY A 56 9.90 2.91 15.27
CA GLY A 56 9.61 1.59 14.73
C GLY A 56 8.33 1.63 13.90
N PHE A 57 8.41 1.26 12.63
CA PHE A 57 7.25 1.05 11.78
C PHE A 57 6.47 -0.17 12.28
N ASP A 58 5.15 -0.04 12.45
CA ASP A 58 4.31 -1.12 12.93
C ASP A 58 3.73 -1.93 11.77
N LEU A 59 3.88 -3.25 11.81
CA LEU A 59 3.25 -4.18 10.86
C LEU A 59 2.51 -5.27 11.64
N PRO A 60 1.27 -4.97 12.10
CA PRO A 60 0.49 -5.92 12.87
C PRO A 60 0.30 -7.24 12.11
N GLY A 61 0.62 -8.36 12.77
CA GLY A 61 0.50 -9.70 12.19
C GLY A 61 1.69 -10.14 11.32
N HIS A 62 2.67 -9.26 11.09
CA HIS A 62 3.93 -9.65 10.47
C HIS A 62 4.84 -10.36 11.49
N PRO A 63 5.54 -11.45 11.12
CA PRO A 63 6.52 -12.06 11.99
C PRO A 63 7.61 -11.06 12.43
N GLU A 64 7.92 -11.00 13.73
CA GLU A 64 8.92 -10.08 14.28
C GLU A 64 9.87 -10.84 15.22
N GLU A 65 11.12 -11.01 14.78
CA GLU A 65 12.23 -11.62 15.52
C GLU A 65 13.28 -10.57 15.94
N GLY A 66 13.19 -9.37 15.36
CA GLY A 66 14.02 -8.22 15.66
C GLY A 66 13.59 -7.02 14.83
N ARG A 67 14.33 -5.93 14.92
CA ARG A 67 14.11 -4.73 14.08
C ARG A 67 15.37 -4.32 13.35
N VAL A 68 15.22 -3.92 12.09
CA VAL A 68 16.30 -3.48 11.21
C VAL A 68 15.92 -2.19 10.51
N GLY A 69 16.90 -1.33 10.23
CA GLY A 69 16.68 -0.06 9.55
C GLY A 69 17.98 0.72 9.44
N ALA A 70 18.26 1.27 8.26
CA ALA A 70 19.48 2.05 7.99
C ALA A 70 19.24 3.04 6.83
N GLU A 71 18.02 3.54 6.70
CA GLU A 71 17.64 4.45 5.62
C GLU A 71 18.27 5.82 5.83
N VAL A 72 18.89 6.35 4.76
CA VAL A 72 19.53 7.66 4.73
C VAL A 72 18.88 8.49 3.63
N SER A 73 18.42 9.69 3.98
CA SER A 73 17.86 10.59 2.98
C SER A 73 18.98 11.19 2.10
N PRO A 74 18.83 11.21 0.77
CA PRO A 74 19.74 11.96 -0.10
C PRO A 74 19.78 13.48 0.19
N TRP A 75 18.77 14.01 0.89
CA TRP A 75 18.62 15.43 1.20
C TRP A 75 18.80 15.75 2.69
N GLY A 76 19.16 14.77 3.52
CA GLY A 76 19.12 14.94 4.97
C GLY A 76 19.91 13.87 5.73
N PRO A 77 19.70 13.80 7.06
CA PRO A 77 20.35 12.80 7.90
C PRO A 77 19.69 11.41 7.74
N GLU A 78 20.16 10.45 8.53
CA GLU A 78 19.49 9.17 8.75
C GLU A 78 18.02 9.37 9.12
N LEU A 79 17.13 8.57 8.54
CA LEU A 79 15.68 8.63 8.82
C LEU A 79 15.33 7.98 10.17
N GLY A 80 16.14 7.02 10.61
CA GLY A 80 15.96 6.31 11.88
C GLY A 80 14.70 5.43 11.94
N ILE A 81 14.07 5.12 10.80
CA ILE A 81 12.94 4.21 10.72
C ILE A 81 13.45 2.78 10.86
N SER A 82 12.81 1.97 11.71
CA SER A 82 13.12 0.56 11.86
C SER A 82 11.90 -0.33 11.62
N TYR A 83 12.09 -1.46 10.97
CA TYR A 83 11.03 -2.35 10.51
C TYR A 83 11.16 -3.72 11.21
N PRO A 84 10.03 -4.41 11.49
CA PRO A 84 10.08 -5.77 11.99
C PRO A 84 10.77 -6.68 10.96
N ALA A 85 11.76 -7.42 11.42
CA ALA A 85 12.52 -8.38 10.64
C ALA A 85 12.27 -9.78 11.17
N ALA A 86 12.28 -10.75 10.25
CA ALA A 86 12.23 -12.16 10.56
C ALA A 86 13.10 -12.94 9.57
N ALA A 87 13.51 -14.15 9.96
CA ALA A 87 14.20 -15.05 9.05
C ALA A 87 13.35 -15.33 7.79
N PRO A 88 13.97 -15.50 6.60
CA PRO A 88 13.26 -15.82 5.37
C PRO A 88 12.33 -17.03 5.51
N GLU A 89 12.74 -18.06 6.23
CA GLU A 89 11.97 -19.28 6.47
C GLU A 89 10.68 -18.98 7.25
N THR A 90 10.74 -18.09 8.23
CA THR A 90 9.57 -17.64 9.01
C THR A 90 8.57 -16.89 8.11
N LEU A 91 9.07 -16.04 7.22
CA LEU A 91 8.24 -15.29 6.27
C LEU A 91 7.57 -16.23 5.24
N VAL A 92 8.32 -17.20 4.72
CA VAL A 92 7.78 -18.22 3.80
C VAL A 92 6.69 -19.05 4.49
N ALA A 93 6.92 -19.51 5.72
CA ALA A 93 5.93 -20.26 6.48
C ALA A 93 4.64 -19.44 6.73
N ALA A 94 4.78 -18.15 7.06
CA ALA A 94 3.63 -17.25 7.22
C ALA A 94 2.85 -17.06 5.90
N ALA A 95 3.55 -16.94 4.77
CA ALA A 95 2.93 -16.85 3.45
C ALA A 95 2.20 -18.14 3.06
N GLU A 96 2.81 -19.31 3.32
CA GLU A 96 2.19 -20.62 3.08
C GLU A 96 0.92 -20.82 3.92
N ALA A 97 0.94 -20.38 5.18
CA ALA A 97 -0.22 -20.42 6.06
C ALA A 97 -1.39 -19.57 5.53
N ALA A 98 -1.10 -18.43 4.88
CA ALA A 98 -2.10 -17.58 4.24
C ALA A 98 -2.53 -18.07 2.83
N ALA A 99 -1.72 -18.92 2.19
CA ALA A 99 -1.87 -19.26 0.78
C ALA A 99 -3.18 -19.97 0.46
N THR A 100 -3.68 -20.86 1.34
CA THR A 100 -4.92 -21.61 1.07
C THR A 100 -6.13 -20.67 1.01
N ALA A 101 -6.30 -19.81 2.01
CA ALA A 101 -7.41 -18.85 2.03
C ALA A 101 -7.33 -17.87 0.85
N PHE A 102 -6.12 -17.42 0.49
CA PHE A 102 -5.92 -16.59 -0.69
C PHE A 102 -6.24 -17.34 -2.00
N ALA A 103 -5.86 -18.62 -2.10
CA ALA A 103 -6.12 -19.47 -3.25
C ALA A 103 -7.63 -19.75 -3.45
N GLU A 104 -8.38 -19.87 -2.36
CA GLU A 104 -9.83 -20.07 -2.38
C GLU A 104 -10.60 -18.78 -2.68
N ALA A 105 -9.99 -17.60 -2.53
CA ALA A 105 -10.62 -16.34 -2.86
C ALA A 105 -10.96 -16.25 -4.35
N SER A 106 -12.20 -15.83 -4.66
CA SER A 106 -12.66 -15.65 -6.04
C SER A 106 -11.87 -14.58 -6.76
N VAL A 107 -11.95 -14.57 -8.09
CA VAL A 107 -11.28 -13.57 -8.91
C VAL A 107 -11.77 -12.17 -8.56
N GLU A 108 -13.09 -12.01 -8.35
CA GLU A 108 -13.71 -10.76 -7.94
C GLU A 108 -13.16 -10.29 -6.59
N ALA A 109 -13.04 -11.18 -5.60
CA ALA A 109 -12.48 -10.84 -4.30
C ALA A 109 -11.03 -10.34 -4.40
N ARG A 110 -10.20 -11.02 -5.23
CA ARG A 110 -8.80 -10.61 -5.45
C ARG A 110 -8.70 -9.29 -6.19
N VAL A 111 -9.48 -9.09 -7.25
CA VAL A 111 -9.50 -7.84 -8.02
C VAL A 111 -10.02 -6.69 -7.17
N GLY A 112 -11.09 -6.90 -6.40
CA GLY A 112 -11.61 -5.90 -5.47
C GLY A 112 -10.58 -5.49 -4.43
N ALA A 113 -9.85 -6.44 -3.85
CA ALA A 113 -8.78 -6.15 -2.89
C ALA A 113 -7.58 -5.41 -3.51
N LEU A 114 -7.32 -5.57 -4.82
CA LEU A 114 -6.25 -4.85 -5.52
C LEU A 114 -6.65 -3.43 -5.95
N LEU A 115 -7.95 -3.13 -6.02
CA LEU A 115 -8.48 -1.83 -6.44
C LEU A 115 -8.85 -0.91 -5.28
N GLU A 116 -9.03 -1.46 -4.07
CA GLU A 116 -9.19 -0.70 -2.82
C GLU A 116 -7.84 -0.16 -2.33
#